data_AF-A0A1T5B869-F1
#
_entry.id   AF-A0A1T5B869-F1
#
_cell.length_a   1.000
_cell.length_b   1.000
_cell.length_c   1.000
_cell.angle_alpha   90.00
_cell.angle_beta   90.00
_cell.angle_gamma   90.00
#
_symmetry.space_group_name_H-M   'P 1'
#
loop_
_entity.id
_entity.type
_entity.pdbx_description
1 polymer ?
#
loop_
_entity_poly.entity_id
_entity_poly.type
_entity_poly.pdbx_seq_one_letter_code
_entity_poly.pdbx_strand_id
1 'polypeptide(L)'
;MIPDISNLASKNEIPVLDGYALRSEIPDITNLATKEEIPSLTNYALKSDIPDITGLATKEEIPVLDNYALKNEIPDISGLSTKSETNTALGGKADLVDGKIPAAQLPSYVDDVLEATSVASFPLIGESGKIYVDTTTNITYRWTGSIYTEISKSLALGETSSSAYRGDRGKTAYDHSQIITGNPHNTKASDIVNIPSGTVTSLTVQNAINELDNKKVDKVTGKVLSTNDYTTEEKEKLSQIETGAQANINPDWNAESGFAQILNKPNLSDISLKKLTGTVTSAAYFKFAETPVNVSEYFAHFRITVSSPTTTIGQTLEVWVNGSGENAPLFWIISNQKSTTATTTGLYYLKAIYPKTLNNGYNAQFELYAYNTTQRDIEIELISSRNVNLTSSLLAESYNSTYQSASGVIAIPYDGFITNSTGYFSVSGSAGSTALLSGSGSYTAGEALVANDLIFLGSDLK
;
A
#
# COMPACT_ATOMS: atom_id res chain seq x y z
N MET A 1 218.15 -72.05 107.57
CA MET A 1 217.33 -72.38 106.39
C MET A 1 215.90 -72.00 106.74
N ILE A 2 215.44 -70.84 106.24
CA ILE A 2 214.10 -70.31 106.53
C ILE A 2 213.33 -70.33 105.21
N PRO A 3 212.11 -70.91 105.16
CA PRO A 3 211.28 -70.96 103.96
C PRO A 3 210.78 -69.59 103.52
N ASP A 4 210.58 -69.53 102.21
CA ASP A 4 210.30 -68.38 101.37
C ASP A 4 208.87 -67.83 101.56
N ILE A 5 208.79 -66.51 101.71
CA ILE A 5 207.57 -65.72 101.90
C ILE A 5 207.14 -64.98 100.61
N SER A 6 207.72 -65.35 99.46
CA SER A 6 207.42 -64.81 98.12
C SER A 6 205.96 -64.99 97.65
N ASN A 7 205.12 -65.74 98.38
CA ASN A 7 203.72 -66.02 98.03
C ASN A 7 202.67 -65.39 98.97
N LEU A 8 203.02 -64.41 99.82
CA LEU A 8 202.05 -63.65 100.61
C LEU A 8 201.82 -62.26 100.00
N ALA A 9 200.56 -61.97 99.68
CA ALA A 9 200.16 -60.71 99.04
C ALA A 9 200.49 -59.49 99.89
N SER A 10 201.06 -58.47 99.24
CA SER A 10 201.33 -57.16 99.82
C SER A 10 200.02 -56.41 100.07
N LYS A 11 200.01 -55.44 101.00
CA LYS A 11 198.78 -54.71 101.37
C LYS A 11 198.09 -54.01 100.18
N ASN A 12 198.82 -53.75 99.09
CA ASN A 12 198.30 -53.15 97.86
C ASN A 12 197.59 -54.15 96.93
N GLU A 13 197.60 -55.45 97.25
CA GLU A 13 196.99 -56.53 96.45
C GLU A 13 195.68 -57.08 97.08
N ILE A 14 195.24 -56.52 98.22
CA ILE A 14 193.92 -56.81 98.78
C ILE A 14 192.90 -55.85 98.16
N PRO A 15 191.79 -56.33 97.58
CA PRO A 15 190.81 -55.48 96.92
C PRO A 15 190.19 -54.46 97.87
N VAL A 16 190.13 -53.20 97.46
CA VAL A 16 189.38 -52.14 98.16
C VAL A 16 187.89 -52.36 97.87
N LEU A 17 187.11 -52.63 98.91
CA LEU A 17 185.68 -53.02 98.85
C LEU A 17 184.70 -51.83 98.75
N ASP A 18 185.15 -50.68 98.25
CA ASP A 18 184.25 -49.53 98.04
C ASP A 18 183.20 -49.88 96.96
N GLY A 19 181.93 -49.92 97.37
CA GLY A 19 180.77 -50.08 96.47
C GLY A 19 180.00 -51.40 96.59
N TYR A 20 180.40 -52.34 97.43
CA TYR A 20 179.61 -53.54 97.73
C TYR A 20 178.70 -53.31 98.93
N ALA A 21 177.42 -53.67 98.80
CA ALA A 21 176.46 -53.52 99.88
C ALA A 21 176.89 -54.33 101.12
N LEU A 22 176.91 -53.68 102.27
CA LEU A 22 177.11 -54.36 103.55
C LEU A 22 175.90 -55.27 103.81
N ARG A 23 176.08 -56.37 104.54
CA ARG A 23 174.96 -57.27 104.89
C ARG A 23 173.81 -56.54 105.59
N SER A 24 174.11 -55.44 106.27
CA SER A 24 173.13 -54.52 106.89
C SER A 24 172.27 -53.73 105.88
N GLU A 25 172.65 -53.69 104.61
CA GLU A 25 171.99 -52.92 103.54
C GLU A 25 171.10 -53.81 102.64
N ILE A 26 171.03 -55.13 102.86
CA ILE A 26 170.08 -56.00 102.16
C ILE A 26 168.73 -55.96 102.90
N PRO A 27 167.61 -55.58 102.24
CA PRO A 27 166.30 -55.48 102.88
C PRO A 27 165.80 -56.83 103.42
N ASP A 28 165.07 -56.79 104.53
CA ASP A 28 164.41 -57.97 105.10
C ASP A 28 163.29 -58.48 104.17
N ILE A 29 163.40 -59.74 103.73
CA ILE A 29 162.48 -60.38 102.77
C ILE A 29 161.44 -61.28 103.44
N THR A 30 161.29 -61.21 104.76
CA THR A 30 160.32 -62.01 105.51
C THR A 30 158.84 -61.74 105.16
N ASN A 31 158.54 -60.68 104.41
CA ASN A 31 157.18 -60.32 103.98
C ASN A 31 156.82 -60.73 102.53
N LEU A 32 157.57 -61.63 101.89
CA LEU A 32 157.19 -62.19 100.59
C LEU A 32 156.29 -63.43 100.76
N ALA A 33 155.19 -63.47 99.99
CA ALA A 33 154.20 -64.54 100.06
C ALA A 33 154.82 -65.92 99.78
N THR A 34 154.49 -66.89 100.62
CA THR A 34 154.92 -68.28 100.46
C THR A 34 154.03 -69.00 99.44
N LYS A 35 154.53 -70.12 98.88
CA LYS A 35 153.80 -70.91 97.87
C LYS A 35 152.40 -71.36 98.32
N GLU A 36 152.17 -71.43 99.64
CA GLU A 36 150.89 -71.81 100.24
C GLU A 36 149.83 -70.69 100.18
N GLU A 37 150.23 -69.45 99.90
CA GLU A 37 149.35 -68.27 99.87
C GLU A 37 148.81 -67.94 98.46
N ILE A 38 149.05 -68.79 97.44
CA ILE A 38 148.55 -68.61 96.06
C ILE A 38 147.27 -69.46 95.82
N PRO A 39 146.11 -68.88 95.43
CA PRO A 39 144.85 -69.61 95.23
C PRO A 39 144.82 -70.58 94.04
N SER A 40 144.06 -71.68 94.15
CA SER A 40 143.83 -72.67 93.09
C SER A 40 142.86 -72.16 91.99
N LEU A 41 143.18 -72.45 90.72
CA LEU A 41 142.44 -72.01 89.52
C LEU A 41 141.26 -72.92 89.11
N THR A 42 140.82 -73.83 89.97
CA THR A 42 139.83 -74.89 89.64
C THR A 42 138.42 -74.41 89.25
N ASN A 43 138.12 -73.10 89.28
CA ASN A 43 136.80 -72.54 89.00
C ASN A 43 136.72 -71.64 87.75
N TYR A 44 137.66 -71.76 86.80
CA TYR A 44 137.59 -71.06 85.51
C TYR A 44 137.21 -72.03 84.38
N ALA A 45 136.33 -71.59 83.49
CA ALA A 45 135.87 -72.38 82.33
C ALA A 45 137.02 -72.68 81.36
N LEU A 46 137.05 -73.90 80.84
CA LEU A 46 138.04 -74.37 79.90
C LEU A 46 137.51 -74.24 78.46
N LYS A 47 138.40 -74.28 77.47
CA LYS A 47 138.03 -74.16 76.05
C LYS A 47 137.06 -75.26 75.58
N SER A 48 137.01 -76.39 76.29
CA SER A 48 136.03 -77.46 76.09
C SER A 48 134.59 -77.04 76.36
N ASP A 49 134.38 -75.97 77.10
CA ASP A 49 133.07 -75.56 77.59
C ASP A 49 132.36 -74.59 76.62
N ILE A 50 132.97 -74.30 75.44
CA ILE A 50 132.37 -73.48 74.39
C ILE A 50 131.56 -74.38 73.42
N PRO A 51 130.25 -74.13 73.19
CA PRO A 51 129.42 -74.91 72.27
C PRO A 51 129.87 -74.83 70.81
N ASP A 52 129.57 -75.88 70.03
CA ASP A 52 129.81 -75.91 68.58
C ASP A 52 128.91 -74.88 67.85
N ILE A 53 129.51 -74.06 66.99
CA ILE A 53 128.87 -72.97 66.25
C ILE A 53 128.77 -73.24 64.74
N THR A 54 129.11 -74.45 64.29
CA THR A 54 129.11 -74.84 62.86
C THR A 54 127.72 -74.78 62.20
N GLY A 55 126.63 -74.66 62.96
CA GLY A 55 125.26 -74.54 62.45
C GLY A 55 124.74 -73.11 62.22
N LEU A 56 125.56 -72.07 62.39
CA LEU A 56 125.16 -70.70 62.10
C LEU A 56 125.34 -70.38 60.61
N ALA A 57 124.31 -69.79 60.00
CA ALA A 57 124.34 -69.41 58.58
C ALA A 57 125.52 -68.47 58.28
N THR A 58 126.26 -68.81 57.23
CA THR A 58 127.37 -68.01 56.71
C THR A 58 126.82 -66.79 55.96
N LYS A 59 127.65 -65.75 55.80
CA LYS A 59 127.24 -64.51 55.09
C LYS A 59 126.74 -64.75 53.66
N GLU A 60 127.17 -65.84 53.05
CA GLU A 60 126.81 -66.26 51.69
C GLU A 60 125.42 -66.93 51.60
N GLU A 61 124.89 -67.41 52.73
CA GLU A 61 123.57 -68.08 52.81
C GLU A 61 122.42 -67.09 53.09
N ILE A 62 122.72 -65.81 53.27
CA ILE A 62 121.70 -64.76 53.43
C ILE A 62 121.20 -64.35 52.02
N PRO A 63 119.90 -64.48 51.70
CA PRO A 63 119.36 -64.13 50.39
C PRO A 63 119.61 -62.67 50.05
N VAL A 64 120.14 -62.40 48.85
CA VAL A 64 120.34 -61.04 48.34
C VAL A 64 118.97 -60.48 47.89
N LEU A 65 118.57 -59.33 48.44
CA LEU A 65 117.25 -58.71 48.24
C LEU A 65 117.11 -57.97 46.89
N ASP A 66 117.64 -58.52 45.80
CA ASP A 66 117.82 -57.82 44.51
C ASP A 66 116.52 -57.50 43.75
N ASN A 67 115.36 -57.94 44.23
CA ASN A 67 114.04 -57.75 43.59
C ASN A 67 113.05 -56.93 44.43
N TYR A 68 113.51 -56.23 45.47
CA TYR A 68 112.69 -55.26 46.20
C TYR A 68 113.06 -53.85 45.77
N ALA A 69 112.04 -53.02 45.50
CA ALA A 69 112.25 -51.62 45.20
C ALA A 69 113.02 -50.96 46.34
N LEU A 70 114.18 -50.39 46.01
CA LEU A 70 114.93 -49.57 46.96
C LEU A 70 114.17 -48.27 47.21
N LYS A 71 114.38 -47.62 48.37
CA LYS A 71 113.64 -46.41 48.76
C LYS A 71 113.71 -45.27 47.71
N ASN A 72 114.77 -45.24 46.91
CA ASN A 72 115.00 -44.28 45.82
C ASN A 72 114.27 -44.63 44.51
N GLU A 73 113.70 -45.83 44.40
CA GLU A 73 112.93 -46.30 43.24
C GLU A 73 111.41 -46.11 43.45
N ILE A 74 110.98 -45.69 44.65
CA ILE A 74 109.60 -45.30 44.91
C ILE A 74 109.38 -43.92 44.28
N PRO A 75 108.42 -43.75 43.34
CA PRO A 75 108.11 -42.46 42.75
C PRO A 75 107.71 -41.43 43.80
N ASP A 76 108.02 -40.15 43.56
CA ASP A 76 107.56 -39.08 44.41
C ASP A 76 106.03 -38.99 44.39
N ILE A 77 105.41 -39.19 45.55
CA ILE A 77 103.96 -39.11 45.76
C ILE A 77 103.51 -37.76 46.35
N SER A 78 104.43 -36.79 46.49
CA SER A 78 104.14 -35.46 47.04
C SER A 78 103.08 -34.68 46.24
N GLY A 79 102.84 -35.06 44.97
CA GLY A 79 101.80 -34.50 44.13
C GLY A 79 100.41 -35.13 44.29
N LEU A 80 100.25 -36.19 45.09
CA LEU A 80 98.92 -36.74 45.38
C LEU A 80 98.23 -35.89 46.45
N SER A 81 97.01 -35.44 46.15
CA SER A 81 96.20 -34.70 47.11
C SER A 81 95.90 -35.54 48.34
N THR A 82 96.13 -34.96 49.52
CA THR A 82 95.71 -35.53 50.80
C THR A 82 94.18 -35.52 50.90
N LYS A 83 93.63 -36.40 51.73
CA LYS A 83 92.19 -36.42 52.04
C LYS A 83 91.68 -35.05 52.53
N SER A 84 92.51 -34.30 53.24
CA SER A 84 92.18 -32.95 53.69
C SER A 84 92.04 -31.98 52.52
N GLU A 85 92.99 -31.98 51.58
CA GLU A 85 92.94 -31.11 50.39
C GLU A 85 91.75 -31.45 49.49
N THR A 86 91.45 -32.75 49.31
CA THR A 86 90.25 -33.18 48.58
C THR A 86 88.97 -32.71 49.27
N ASN A 87 88.87 -32.86 50.60
CA ASN A 87 87.71 -32.40 51.36
C ASN A 87 87.55 -30.88 51.31
N THR A 88 88.64 -30.12 51.41
CA THR A 88 88.61 -28.66 51.27
C THR A 88 88.16 -28.25 49.87
N ALA A 89 88.63 -28.92 48.82
CA ALA A 89 88.20 -28.64 47.45
C ALA A 89 86.71 -28.94 47.20
N LEU A 90 86.17 -29.97 47.86
CA LEU A 90 84.77 -30.39 47.73
C LEU A 90 83.80 -29.64 48.64
N GLY A 91 84.25 -29.09 49.77
CA GLY A 91 83.37 -28.48 50.78
C GLY A 91 82.57 -27.25 50.32
N GLY A 92 82.91 -26.66 49.17
CA GLY A 92 82.16 -25.56 48.55
C GLY A 92 81.33 -25.96 47.33
N LYS A 93 81.18 -27.27 47.06
CA LYS A 93 80.38 -27.79 45.94
C LYS A 93 79.08 -28.38 46.48
N ALA A 94 78.02 -28.33 45.67
CA ALA A 94 76.76 -29.01 45.98
C ALA A 94 76.89 -30.51 45.69
N ASP A 95 76.15 -31.33 46.43
CA ASP A 95 76.10 -32.76 46.19
C ASP A 95 75.28 -33.09 44.95
N LEU A 96 75.60 -34.23 44.33
CA LEU A 96 74.86 -34.73 43.17
C LEU A 96 74.16 -36.03 43.55
N VAL A 97 72.84 -36.06 43.47
CA VAL A 97 72.01 -37.25 43.64
C VAL A 97 71.34 -37.53 42.30
N ASP A 98 71.57 -38.71 41.73
CA ASP A 98 71.05 -39.12 40.41
C ASP A 98 71.31 -38.11 39.28
N GLY A 99 72.48 -37.46 39.31
CA GLY A 99 72.87 -36.49 38.28
C GLY A 99 72.26 -35.09 38.45
N LYS A 100 71.58 -34.80 39.57
CA LYS A 100 70.99 -33.49 39.88
C LYS A 100 71.41 -32.98 41.25
N ILE A 101 71.46 -31.66 41.41
CA ILE A 101 71.62 -31.03 42.72
C ILE A 101 70.27 -31.09 43.45
N PRO A 102 70.20 -31.64 44.68
CA PRO A 102 68.98 -31.62 45.48
C PRO A 102 68.44 -30.20 45.69
N ALA A 103 67.11 -30.03 45.64
CA ALA A 103 66.47 -28.71 45.75
C ALA A 103 66.85 -27.96 47.04
N ALA A 104 67.13 -28.66 48.14
CA ALA A 104 67.56 -28.04 49.40
C ALA A 104 68.96 -27.38 49.34
N GLN A 105 69.80 -27.75 48.38
CA GLN A 105 71.11 -27.16 48.14
C GLN A 105 71.08 -26.09 47.04
N LEU A 106 69.94 -25.96 46.35
CA LEU A 106 69.72 -24.88 45.39
C LEU A 106 69.37 -23.60 46.17
N PRO A 107 69.98 -22.46 45.83
CA PRO A 107 69.54 -21.18 46.37
C PRO A 107 68.07 -20.88 46.02
N SER A 108 67.41 -20.06 46.84
CA SER A 108 65.95 -19.79 46.71
C SER A 108 65.56 -19.18 45.36
N TYR A 109 66.47 -18.49 44.66
CA TYR A 109 66.29 -17.92 43.32
C TYR A 109 66.44 -18.94 42.17
N VAL A 110 66.52 -20.23 42.47
CA VAL A 110 66.35 -21.32 41.49
C VAL A 110 64.94 -21.93 41.61
N ASP A 111 64.19 -21.56 42.64
CA ASP A 111 62.78 -21.90 42.83
C ASP A 111 61.92 -20.66 42.63
N ASP A 112 61.75 -20.27 41.38
CA ASP A 112 61.09 -19.02 41.02
C ASP A 112 59.58 -19.04 41.25
N VAL A 113 58.97 -20.19 41.59
CA VAL A 113 57.51 -20.33 41.72
C VAL A 113 57.14 -20.98 43.06
N LEU A 114 56.50 -20.21 43.94
CA LEU A 114 55.93 -20.71 45.19
C LEU A 114 54.42 -20.88 45.04
N GLU A 115 53.94 -22.11 45.19
CA GLU A 115 52.52 -22.44 45.10
C GLU A 115 51.92 -22.62 46.51
N ALA A 116 50.77 -21.99 46.76
CA ALA A 116 50.00 -22.19 48.00
C ALA A 116 48.49 -22.07 47.73
N THR A 117 47.65 -22.57 48.64
CA THR A 117 46.20 -22.61 48.44
C THR A 117 45.49 -21.26 48.62
N SER A 118 46.20 -20.24 49.14
CA SER A 118 45.69 -18.88 49.27
C SER A 118 46.83 -17.87 49.49
N VAL A 119 46.57 -16.58 49.23
CA VAL A 119 47.53 -15.49 49.56
C VAL A 119 47.90 -15.45 51.05
N ALA A 120 47.00 -15.85 51.94
CA ALA A 120 47.26 -15.91 53.39
C ALA A 120 48.25 -17.03 53.77
N SER A 121 48.46 -18.00 52.88
CA SER A 121 49.42 -19.09 53.04
C SER A 121 50.81 -18.73 52.48
N PHE A 122 50.98 -17.56 51.85
CA PHE A 122 52.30 -17.07 51.44
C PHE A 122 53.11 -16.60 52.68
N PRO A 123 54.45 -16.57 52.60
CA PRO A 123 55.29 -16.01 53.66
C PRO A 123 54.88 -14.58 54.02
N LEU A 124 54.97 -14.20 55.30
CA LEU A 124 54.63 -12.85 55.76
C LEU A 124 55.45 -11.75 55.06
N ILE A 125 56.71 -12.06 54.74
CA ILE A 125 57.60 -11.24 53.92
C ILE A 125 57.98 -12.08 52.69
N GLY A 126 57.57 -11.63 51.51
CA GLY A 126 57.97 -12.29 50.27
C GLY A 126 59.41 -11.98 49.86
N GLU A 127 59.99 -12.86 49.07
CA GLU A 127 61.24 -12.64 48.35
C GLU A 127 60.98 -11.97 46.99
N SER A 128 61.81 -10.97 46.66
CA SER A 128 61.82 -10.34 45.33
C SER A 128 62.28 -11.34 44.27
N GLY A 129 61.70 -11.29 43.07
CA GLY A 129 62.04 -12.19 41.97
C GLY A 129 61.26 -13.51 41.95
N LYS A 130 60.65 -13.91 43.07
CA LYS A 130 59.74 -15.07 43.11
C LYS A 130 58.34 -14.72 42.59
N ILE A 131 57.76 -15.69 41.91
CA ILE A 131 56.37 -15.78 41.49
C ILE A 131 55.61 -16.57 42.55
N TYR A 132 54.46 -16.08 42.98
CA TYR A 132 53.62 -16.75 43.96
C TYR A 132 52.30 -17.09 43.30
N VAL A 133 51.88 -18.36 43.35
CA VAL A 133 50.65 -18.84 42.71
C VAL A 133 49.67 -19.28 43.78
N ASP A 134 48.49 -18.65 43.78
CA ASP A 134 47.35 -19.15 44.53
C ASP A 134 46.70 -20.28 43.72
N THR A 135 46.86 -21.52 44.15
CA THR A 135 46.39 -22.70 43.40
C THR A 135 44.86 -22.86 43.42
N THR A 136 44.16 -22.15 44.30
CA THR A 136 42.69 -22.18 44.36
C THR A 136 42.08 -21.21 43.35
N THR A 137 42.63 -20.00 43.26
CA THR A 137 42.14 -18.97 42.34
C THR A 137 42.88 -18.93 41.00
N ASN A 138 44.00 -19.65 40.88
CA ASN A 138 44.96 -19.60 39.78
C ASN A 138 45.52 -18.19 39.50
N ILE A 139 45.50 -17.31 40.51
CA ILE A 139 46.04 -15.96 40.41
C ILE A 139 47.53 -15.98 40.73
N THR A 140 48.30 -15.28 39.91
CA THR A 140 49.75 -15.15 40.07
C THR A 140 50.10 -13.78 40.67
N TYR A 141 50.97 -13.78 41.68
CA TYR A 141 51.40 -12.63 42.45
C TYR A 141 52.93 -12.46 42.40
N ARG A 142 53.38 -11.23 42.62
CA ARG A 142 54.78 -10.89 42.91
C ARG A 142 54.87 -10.12 44.23
N TRP A 143 55.98 -10.25 44.92
CA TRP A 143 56.29 -9.40 46.08
C TRP A 143 56.78 -8.02 45.62
N THR A 144 56.18 -6.94 46.14
CA THR A 144 56.58 -5.55 45.79
C THR A 144 57.56 -4.92 46.78
N GLY A 145 57.97 -5.64 47.81
CA GLY A 145 58.72 -5.10 48.95
C GLY A 145 57.86 -4.82 50.18
N SER A 146 56.53 -4.78 50.03
CA SER A 146 55.62 -4.54 51.17
C SER A 146 54.33 -5.37 51.12
N ILE A 147 53.83 -5.69 49.93
CA ILE A 147 52.62 -6.50 49.75
C ILE A 147 52.76 -7.43 48.54
N TYR A 148 51.98 -8.51 48.53
CA TYR A 148 51.77 -9.31 47.33
C TYR A 148 50.84 -8.56 46.36
N THR A 149 51.29 -8.37 45.13
CA THR A 149 50.50 -7.73 44.06
C THR A 149 50.35 -8.69 42.90
N GLU A 150 49.12 -8.84 42.42
CA GLU A 150 48.79 -9.68 41.27
C GLU A 150 49.53 -9.19 40.01
N ILE A 151 50.18 -10.10 39.29
CA ILE A 151 50.99 -9.80 38.10
C ILE A 151 50.10 -9.49 36.89
N SER A 152 48.94 -10.14 36.80
CA SER A 152 47.99 -9.97 35.70
C SER A 152 46.57 -9.97 36.24
N LYS A 153 46.13 -8.80 36.73
CA LYS A 153 44.76 -8.59 37.19
C LYS A 153 43.78 -8.96 36.07
N SER A 154 43.03 -10.04 36.29
CA SER A 154 41.89 -10.35 35.42
C SER A 154 40.93 -9.16 35.46
N LEU A 155 40.61 -8.59 34.29
CA LEU A 155 39.63 -7.53 34.19
C LEU A 155 38.26 -8.11 34.53
N ALA A 156 37.58 -7.51 35.51
CA ALA A 156 36.17 -7.80 35.76
C ALA A 156 35.35 -7.43 34.51
N LEU A 157 34.25 -8.14 34.27
CA LEU A 157 33.33 -7.82 33.18
C LEU A 157 32.52 -6.55 33.53
N GLY A 158 32.48 -5.56 32.63
CA GLY A 158 31.81 -4.27 32.90
C GLY A 158 31.80 -3.29 31.73
N GLU A 159 31.42 -2.04 32.02
CA GLU A 159 31.29 -0.95 31.03
C GLU A 159 32.21 0.26 31.31
N THR A 160 33.13 0.16 32.27
CA THR A 160 34.10 1.22 32.60
C THR A 160 35.44 0.99 31.91
N SER A 161 36.29 2.02 31.87
CA SER A 161 37.66 1.93 31.33
C SER A 161 38.57 0.92 32.06
N SER A 162 38.17 0.43 33.23
CA SER A 162 38.90 -0.54 34.05
C SER A 162 38.31 -1.96 34.00
N SER A 163 37.41 -2.24 33.06
CA SER A 163 36.69 -3.51 32.95
C SER A 163 36.68 -4.02 31.52
N ALA A 164 36.61 -5.35 31.33
CA ALA A 164 36.48 -5.96 30.03
C ALA A 164 35.00 -5.98 29.61
N TYR A 165 34.71 -5.61 28.36
CA TYR A 165 33.34 -5.70 27.86
C TYR A 165 32.93 -7.17 27.68
N ARG A 166 31.68 -7.51 27.99
CA ARG A 166 31.18 -8.88 27.80
C ARG A 166 31.14 -9.25 26.31
N GLY A 167 31.82 -10.34 25.93
CA GLY A 167 31.88 -10.80 24.53
C GLY A 167 30.53 -11.24 23.95
N ASP A 168 29.64 -11.77 24.80
CA ASP A 168 28.30 -12.18 24.38
C ASP A 168 27.38 -11.03 23.97
N ARG A 169 27.62 -9.80 24.45
CA ARG A 169 26.86 -8.62 24.01
C ARG A 169 27.06 -8.33 22.52
N GLY A 170 28.28 -8.53 22.02
CA GLY A 170 28.57 -8.40 20.59
C GLY A 170 27.81 -9.44 19.77
N LYS A 171 27.77 -10.69 20.24
CA LYS A 171 26.96 -11.74 19.61
C LYS A 171 25.48 -11.42 19.67
N THR A 172 24.94 -10.96 20.80
CA THR A 172 23.55 -10.55 20.94
C THR A 172 23.19 -9.40 19.99
N ALA A 173 24.05 -8.39 19.88
CA ALA A 173 23.85 -7.28 18.95
C ALA A 173 23.92 -7.74 17.48
N TYR A 174 24.87 -8.61 17.15
CA TYR A 174 24.96 -9.21 15.82
C TYR A 174 23.72 -10.03 15.49
N ASP A 175 23.34 -10.99 16.35
CA ASP A 175 22.16 -11.83 16.16
C ASP A 175 20.89 -10.99 16.02
N HIS A 176 20.74 -9.93 16.83
CA HIS A 176 19.63 -8.97 16.71
C HIS A 176 19.64 -8.22 15.37
N SER A 177 20.82 -7.82 14.88
CA SER A 177 20.97 -7.20 13.54
C SER A 177 20.61 -8.11 12.38
N GLN A 178 20.69 -9.44 12.58
CA GLN A 178 20.34 -10.44 11.55
C GLN A 178 18.84 -10.77 11.51
N ILE A 179 18.03 -10.22 12.43
CA ILE A 179 16.57 -10.43 12.42
C ILE A 179 15.96 -9.57 11.31
N ILE A 180 15.74 -10.17 10.15
CA ILE A 180 15.14 -9.51 8.98
C ILE A 180 13.61 -9.65 8.90
N THR A 181 13.00 -10.40 9.82
CA THR A 181 11.55 -10.65 9.86
C THR A 181 10.90 -10.00 11.06
N GLY A 182 9.71 -9.41 10.87
CA GLY A 182 8.91 -8.80 11.94
C GLY A 182 9.32 -7.37 12.28
N ASN A 183 9.11 -6.98 13.54
CA ASN A 183 9.48 -5.67 14.09
C ASN A 183 10.60 -5.83 15.14
N PRO A 184 11.84 -6.14 14.74
CA PRO A 184 12.94 -6.48 15.65
C PRO A 184 13.33 -5.33 16.59
N HIS A 185 13.08 -4.09 16.17
CA HIS A 185 13.34 -2.89 16.96
C HIS A 185 12.13 -2.44 17.78
N ASN A 186 11.03 -3.19 17.73
CA ASN A 186 9.76 -2.87 18.37
C ASN A 186 9.29 -1.42 18.09
N THR A 187 9.63 -0.91 16.90
CA THR A 187 9.32 0.44 16.46
C THR A 187 7.80 0.62 16.41
N LYS A 188 7.29 1.61 17.13
CA LYS A 188 5.86 1.95 17.11
C LYS A 188 5.61 2.98 16.02
N ALA A 189 4.36 3.08 15.57
CA ALA A 189 3.96 4.09 14.60
C ALA A 189 4.28 5.53 15.07
N SER A 190 4.27 5.77 16.40
CA SER A 190 4.65 7.05 17.01
C SER A 190 6.12 7.43 16.80
N ASP A 191 6.99 6.44 16.56
CA ASP A 191 8.44 6.62 16.51
C ASP A 191 8.92 7.00 15.09
N ILE A 192 8.02 6.92 14.11
CA ILE A 192 8.28 7.30 12.71
C ILE A 192 7.89 8.78 12.54
N VAL A 193 8.82 9.68 12.82
CA VAL A 193 8.65 11.12 12.57
C VAL A 193 8.71 11.34 11.04
N ASN A 194 7.61 11.82 10.45
CA ASN A 194 7.29 11.88 9.01
C ASN A 194 6.57 10.65 8.43
N ILE A 195 5.53 10.15 9.09
CA ILE A 195 4.43 9.52 8.34
C ILE A 195 3.75 10.66 7.55
N PRO A 196 3.75 10.64 6.20
CA PRO A 196 2.92 11.55 5.41
C PRO A 196 1.49 11.42 5.95
N SER A 197 0.92 12.53 6.41
CA SER A 197 -0.33 12.59 7.19
C SER A 197 -1.40 11.60 6.69
N GLY A 198 -1.65 10.56 7.46
CA GLY A 198 -2.66 9.55 7.17
C GLY A 198 -2.23 8.20 7.71
N THR A 199 -2.73 7.84 8.89
CA THR A 199 -2.51 6.52 9.47
C THR A 199 -3.00 5.47 8.47
N VAL A 200 -2.07 4.77 7.82
CA VAL A 200 -2.34 3.55 7.06
C VAL A 200 -2.64 2.46 8.10
N THR A 201 -3.87 2.45 8.59
CA THR A 201 -4.42 1.38 9.42
C THR A 201 -4.89 0.26 8.52
N SER A 202 -5.04 -0.96 9.05
CA SER A 202 -5.71 -2.04 8.32
C SER A 202 -7.10 -1.63 7.82
N LEU A 203 -7.78 -0.73 8.54
CA LEU A 203 -9.08 -0.18 8.14
C LEU A 203 -8.97 0.77 6.94
N THR A 204 -7.98 1.65 6.89
CA THR A 204 -7.81 2.57 5.75
C THR A 204 -7.33 1.84 4.49
N VAL A 205 -6.49 0.79 4.65
CA VAL A 205 -6.14 -0.11 3.56
C VAL A 205 -7.37 -0.90 3.08
N GLN A 206 -8.17 -1.44 4.00
CA GLN A 206 -9.39 -2.17 3.63
C GLN A 206 -10.40 -1.27 2.93
N ASN A 207 -10.57 -0.03 3.38
CA ASN A 207 -11.45 0.94 2.73
C ASN A 207 -10.96 1.27 1.31
N ALA A 208 -9.65 1.48 1.13
CA ALA A 208 -9.07 1.74 -0.19
C ALA A 208 -9.20 0.52 -1.13
N ILE A 209 -9.01 -0.70 -0.61
CA ILE A 209 -9.23 -1.94 -1.35
C ILE A 209 -10.69 -2.07 -1.76
N ASN A 210 -11.64 -1.86 -0.84
CA ASN A 210 -13.07 -1.93 -1.14
C ASN A 210 -13.47 -0.88 -2.18
N GLU A 211 -12.92 0.33 -2.09
CA GLU A 211 -13.17 1.39 -3.07
C GLU A 211 -12.63 1.01 -4.47
N LEU A 212 -11.43 0.43 -4.54
CA LEU A 212 -10.87 -0.10 -5.78
C LEU A 212 -11.67 -1.28 -6.33
N ASP A 213 -12.12 -2.19 -5.47
CA ASP A 213 -12.92 -3.36 -5.84
C ASP A 213 -14.29 -2.95 -6.42
N ASN A 214 -14.88 -1.88 -5.90
CA ASN A 214 -16.11 -1.30 -6.43
C ASN A 214 -15.91 -0.52 -7.74
N LYS A 215 -14.72 0.05 -7.96
CA LYS A 215 -14.40 0.87 -9.14
C LYS A 215 -13.72 0.09 -10.26
N LYS A 216 -13.18 -1.09 -9.98
CA LYS A 216 -12.49 -1.91 -10.99
C LYS A 216 -13.49 -2.52 -11.96
N VAL A 217 -12.97 -2.84 -13.13
CA VAL A 217 -13.64 -3.69 -14.10
C VAL A 217 -13.07 -5.10 -13.96
N ASP A 218 -13.91 -6.08 -13.62
CA ASP A 218 -13.48 -7.47 -13.58
C ASP A 218 -13.11 -8.01 -14.96
N LYS A 219 -11.99 -8.71 -15.03
CA LYS A 219 -11.54 -9.42 -16.22
C LYS A 219 -12.42 -10.64 -16.45
N VAL A 220 -12.97 -10.77 -17.67
CA VAL A 220 -13.75 -11.95 -18.10
C VAL A 220 -12.92 -12.75 -19.10
N THR A 221 -12.85 -14.07 -18.92
CA THR A 221 -12.15 -14.98 -19.83
C THR A 221 -12.67 -14.85 -21.26
N GLY A 222 -11.77 -14.67 -22.22
CA GLY A 222 -12.12 -14.49 -23.64
C GLY A 222 -12.41 -13.05 -24.06
N LYS A 223 -12.36 -12.06 -23.16
CA LYS A 223 -12.47 -10.63 -23.48
C LYS A 223 -11.18 -9.87 -23.13
N VAL A 224 -10.84 -8.88 -23.96
CA VAL A 224 -9.72 -7.95 -23.71
C VAL A 224 -10.20 -6.84 -22.77
N LEU A 225 -9.32 -6.33 -21.90
CA LEU A 225 -9.63 -5.36 -20.82
C LEU A 225 -10.40 -4.10 -21.28
N SER A 226 -10.38 -3.77 -22.58
CA SER A 226 -11.03 -2.59 -23.18
C SER A 226 -12.48 -2.84 -23.68
N THR A 227 -13.16 -3.90 -23.22
CA THR A 227 -14.54 -4.21 -23.67
C THR A 227 -15.55 -4.37 -22.53
N ASN A 228 -15.17 -4.00 -21.31
CA ASN A 228 -16.07 -3.96 -20.16
C ASN A 228 -15.99 -2.58 -19.49
N ASP A 229 -16.22 -1.51 -20.24
CA ASP A 229 -16.06 -0.11 -19.79
C ASP A 229 -17.09 0.35 -18.73
N TYR A 230 -17.88 -0.57 -18.19
CA TYR A 230 -19.01 -0.27 -17.31
C TYR A 230 -18.80 -0.88 -15.92
N THR A 231 -19.00 -0.04 -14.91
CA THR A 231 -19.18 -0.42 -13.52
C THR A 231 -20.39 -1.36 -13.36
N THR A 232 -20.50 -2.07 -12.23
CA THR A 232 -21.65 -2.95 -11.94
C THR A 232 -22.97 -2.18 -12.01
N GLU A 233 -23.00 -0.96 -11.48
CA GLU A 233 -24.19 -0.09 -11.51
C GLU A 233 -24.59 0.29 -12.94
N GLU A 234 -23.62 0.59 -13.81
CA GLU A 234 -23.88 0.90 -15.22
C GLU A 234 -24.35 -0.33 -16.02
N LYS A 235 -23.83 -1.53 -15.70
CA LYS A 235 -24.30 -2.79 -16.31
C LYS A 235 -25.74 -3.11 -15.92
N GLU A 236 -26.11 -2.90 -14.66
CA GLU A 236 -27.49 -3.06 -14.22
C GLU A 236 -28.42 -2.08 -14.94
N LYS A 237 -28.04 -0.81 -15.05
CA LYS A 237 -28.80 0.19 -15.82
C LYS A 237 -28.93 -0.19 -17.29
N LEU A 238 -27.85 -0.65 -17.93
CA LEU A 238 -27.87 -1.06 -19.33
C LEU A 238 -28.71 -2.33 -19.55
N SER A 239 -28.72 -3.26 -18.59
CA SER A 239 -29.51 -4.50 -18.67
C SER A 239 -31.02 -4.27 -18.64
N GLN A 240 -31.46 -3.12 -18.13
CA GLN A 240 -32.87 -2.72 -18.08
C GLN A 240 -33.35 -2.05 -19.39
N ILE A 241 -32.43 -1.72 -20.30
CA ILE A 241 -32.77 -1.11 -21.58
C ILE A 241 -33.12 -2.24 -22.57
N GLU A 242 -34.35 -2.23 -23.08
CA GLU A 242 -34.77 -3.19 -24.09
C GLU A 242 -33.91 -3.11 -25.36
N THR A 243 -33.69 -4.25 -25.99
CA THR A 243 -32.90 -4.33 -27.22
C THR A 243 -33.53 -3.43 -28.30
N GLY A 244 -32.78 -2.42 -28.74
CA GLY A 244 -33.22 -1.49 -29.79
C GLY A 244 -33.91 -0.21 -29.28
N ALA A 245 -33.91 0.05 -27.97
CA ALA A 245 -34.40 1.33 -27.43
C ALA A 245 -33.66 2.53 -28.05
N GLN A 246 -34.41 3.55 -28.48
CA GLN A 246 -33.88 4.75 -29.11
C GLN A 246 -34.11 5.97 -28.20
N ALA A 247 -33.13 6.87 -28.14
CA ALA A 247 -33.26 8.10 -27.37
C ALA A 247 -34.15 9.12 -28.09
N ASN A 248 -35.15 9.66 -27.39
CA ASN A 248 -35.83 10.90 -27.75
C ASN A 248 -36.40 10.96 -29.17
N ILE A 249 -37.24 9.99 -29.53
CA ILE A 249 -37.96 10.08 -30.81
C ILE A 249 -39.08 11.12 -30.68
N ASN A 250 -38.96 12.18 -31.46
CA ASN A 250 -40.04 13.15 -31.58
C ASN A 250 -41.23 12.49 -32.30
N PRO A 251 -42.45 12.56 -31.73
CA PRO A 251 -43.62 12.04 -32.39
C PRO A 251 -43.83 12.70 -33.76
N ASP A 252 -44.10 11.88 -34.78
CA ASP A 252 -44.48 12.35 -36.11
C ASP A 252 -45.97 12.05 -36.34
N TRP A 253 -46.75 13.10 -36.57
CA TRP A 253 -48.19 12.99 -36.82
C TRP A 253 -48.52 12.19 -38.09
N ASN A 254 -47.60 12.17 -39.06
CA ASN A 254 -47.76 11.51 -40.35
C ASN A 254 -47.12 10.11 -40.40
N ALA A 255 -46.44 9.67 -39.35
CA ALA A 255 -45.82 8.34 -39.34
C ALA A 255 -46.88 7.24 -39.31
N GLU A 256 -46.90 6.40 -40.35
CA GLU A 256 -47.82 5.26 -40.47
C GLU A 256 -47.25 3.96 -39.88
N SER A 257 -45.94 3.93 -39.62
CA SER A 257 -45.25 2.81 -38.97
C SER A 257 -43.93 3.28 -38.35
N GLY A 258 -43.33 2.43 -37.53
CA GLY A 258 -42.05 2.71 -36.89
C GLY A 258 -42.19 3.49 -35.59
N PHE A 259 -41.04 3.81 -34.98
CA PHE A 259 -40.99 4.28 -33.61
C PHE A 259 -41.55 5.69 -33.36
N ALA A 260 -41.74 6.50 -34.42
CA ALA A 260 -42.35 7.83 -34.33
C ALA A 260 -43.88 7.82 -34.47
N GLN A 261 -44.49 6.65 -34.71
CA GLN A 261 -45.93 6.48 -34.91
C GLN A 261 -46.74 6.76 -33.64
N ILE A 262 -47.75 7.63 -33.77
CA ILE A 262 -48.72 7.90 -32.72
C ILE A 262 -49.90 6.92 -32.85
N LEU A 263 -49.93 5.87 -32.03
CA LEU A 263 -50.95 4.83 -32.08
C LEU A 263 -52.37 5.34 -31.76
N ASN A 264 -52.50 6.34 -30.89
CA ASN A 264 -53.79 6.87 -30.43
C ASN A 264 -54.09 8.27 -31.02
N LYS A 265 -53.89 8.47 -32.32
CA LYS A 265 -54.19 9.76 -32.96
C LYS A 265 -55.71 10.03 -33.06
N PRO A 266 -56.21 11.23 -32.69
CA PRO A 266 -57.62 11.61 -32.84
C PRO A 266 -58.12 11.53 -34.29
N ASN A 267 -59.40 11.19 -34.48
CA ASN A 267 -60.03 11.22 -35.80
C ASN A 267 -60.45 12.66 -36.14
N LEU A 268 -59.84 13.25 -37.17
CA LEU A 268 -60.13 14.62 -37.61
C LEU A 268 -61.32 14.71 -38.58
N SER A 269 -61.97 13.58 -38.90
CA SER A 269 -63.11 13.53 -39.83
C SER A 269 -64.30 14.40 -39.40
N ASP A 270 -64.43 14.71 -38.11
CA ASP A 270 -65.54 15.51 -37.58
C ASP A 270 -65.38 17.02 -37.89
N ILE A 271 -64.20 17.46 -38.32
CA ILE A 271 -63.95 18.83 -38.79
C ILE A 271 -64.51 19.05 -40.21
N SER A 272 -64.80 17.96 -40.94
CA SER A 272 -65.12 17.97 -42.38
C SER A 272 -66.48 18.57 -42.74
N LEU A 273 -67.39 18.81 -41.79
CA LEU A 273 -68.76 19.31 -42.05
C LEU A 273 -68.92 20.82 -41.86
N LYS A 274 -67.84 21.61 -41.92
CA LYS A 274 -67.92 23.08 -41.88
C LYS A 274 -68.01 23.75 -43.24
N LYS A 275 -67.80 23.01 -44.33
CA LYS A 275 -67.78 23.58 -45.69
C LYS A 275 -68.39 22.61 -46.69
N LEU A 276 -69.24 23.15 -47.55
CA LEU A 276 -69.89 22.45 -48.64
C LEU A 276 -69.55 23.18 -49.94
N THR A 277 -69.00 22.48 -50.93
CA THR A 277 -68.67 23.05 -52.23
C THR A 277 -69.40 22.31 -53.34
N GLY A 278 -69.70 23.01 -54.43
CA GLY A 278 -70.32 22.40 -55.59
C GLY A 278 -70.50 23.38 -56.74
N THR A 279 -70.63 22.82 -57.93
CA THR A 279 -70.81 23.59 -59.16
C THR A 279 -72.27 23.45 -59.61
N VAL A 280 -72.93 24.57 -59.83
CA VAL A 280 -74.29 24.64 -60.36
C VAL A 280 -74.25 24.99 -61.84
N THR A 281 -74.92 24.17 -62.65
CA THR A 281 -74.96 24.30 -64.13
C THR A 281 -76.37 24.51 -64.69
N SER A 282 -77.40 24.52 -63.83
CA SER A 282 -78.80 24.66 -64.23
C SER A 282 -79.60 25.40 -63.14
N ALA A 283 -80.66 26.10 -63.54
CA ALA A 283 -81.54 26.79 -62.60
C ALA A 283 -82.35 25.76 -61.78
N ALA A 284 -81.99 25.62 -60.50
CA ALA A 284 -82.63 24.70 -59.56
C ALA A 284 -82.48 25.19 -58.12
N TYR A 285 -83.27 24.60 -57.21
CA TYR A 285 -83.10 24.75 -55.77
C TYR A 285 -82.10 23.72 -55.27
N PHE A 286 -81.10 24.17 -54.51
CA PHE A 286 -80.09 23.31 -53.91
C PHE A 286 -80.25 23.33 -52.40
N LYS A 287 -80.52 22.17 -51.82
CA LYS A 287 -80.46 22.02 -50.36
C LYS A 287 -79.01 22.05 -49.92
N PHE A 288 -78.72 22.89 -48.94
CA PHE A 288 -77.36 22.99 -48.38
C PHE A 288 -77.28 22.70 -46.90
N ALA A 289 -78.37 22.92 -46.16
CA ALA A 289 -78.43 22.66 -44.74
C ALA A 289 -79.82 22.18 -44.32
N GLU A 290 -79.89 21.55 -43.15
CA GLU A 290 -81.13 21.08 -42.57
C GLU A 290 -81.13 21.18 -41.04
N THR A 291 -82.33 21.24 -40.48
CA THR A 291 -82.57 21.24 -39.04
C THR A 291 -83.75 20.31 -38.71
N PRO A 292 -83.68 19.49 -37.66
CA PRO A 292 -84.83 18.71 -37.22
C PRO A 292 -85.99 19.63 -36.83
N VAL A 293 -87.22 19.31 -37.24
CA VAL A 293 -88.41 20.16 -37.00
C VAL A 293 -88.85 20.22 -35.53
N ASN A 294 -88.38 19.29 -34.70
CA ASN A 294 -88.77 19.17 -33.29
C ASN A 294 -87.87 19.95 -32.32
N VAL A 295 -87.01 20.84 -32.82
CA VAL A 295 -86.11 21.62 -31.97
C VAL A 295 -86.79 22.90 -31.47
N SER A 296 -86.62 23.20 -30.18
CA SER A 296 -87.21 24.39 -29.55
C SER A 296 -86.67 25.70 -30.11
N GLU A 297 -85.42 25.69 -30.59
CA GLU A 297 -84.75 26.81 -31.23
C GLU A 297 -83.64 26.27 -32.13
N TYR A 298 -83.40 26.94 -33.26
CA TYR A 298 -82.24 26.72 -34.10
C TYR A 298 -81.68 28.05 -34.57
N PHE A 299 -80.36 28.08 -34.70
CA PHE A 299 -79.62 29.20 -35.25
C PHE A 299 -78.51 28.69 -36.15
N ALA A 300 -78.26 29.37 -37.25
CA ALA A 300 -77.09 29.14 -38.07
C ALA A 300 -76.59 30.43 -38.68
N HIS A 301 -75.27 30.53 -38.78
CA HIS A 301 -74.57 31.53 -39.55
C HIS A 301 -73.82 30.82 -40.67
N PHE A 302 -74.23 31.11 -41.89
CA PHE A 302 -73.60 30.62 -43.10
C PHE A 302 -72.86 31.74 -43.81
N ARG A 303 -71.68 31.43 -44.33
CA ARG A 303 -71.04 32.22 -45.37
C ARG A 303 -71.23 31.52 -46.69
N ILE A 304 -71.92 32.15 -47.62
CA ILE A 304 -72.16 31.64 -48.96
C ILE A 304 -71.33 32.45 -49.94
N THR A 305 -70.35 31.82 -50.57
CA THR A 305 -69.56 32.42 -51.64
C THR A 305 -70.01 31.85 -52.97
N VAL A 306 -70.38 32.71 -53.90
CA VAL A 306 -70.72 32.33 -55.27
C VAL A 306 -69.76 32.98 -56.23
N SER A 307 -68.97 32.16 -56.91
CA SER A 307 -67.98 32.60 -57.89
C SER A 307 -68.37 32.14 -59.29
N SER A 308 -67.81 32.79 -60.30
CA SER A 308 -67.93 32.36 -61.69
C SER A 308 -66.54 31.98 -62.18
N PRO A 309 -66.38 30.85 -62.89
CA PRO A 309 -65.10 30.52 -63.51
C PRO A 309 -64.72 31.51 -64.63
N THR A 310 -65.68 32.32 -65.11
CA THR A 310 -65.49 33.26 -66.23
C THR A 310 -65.39 34.73 -65.82
N THR A 311 -65.64 35.08 -64.55
CA THR A 311 -65.50 36.46 -64.05
C THR A 311 -64.74 36.52 -62.74
N THR A 312 -63.90 37.54 -62.56
CA THR A 312 -63.01 37.67 -61.38
C THR A 312 -63.73 38.10 -60.09
N ILE A 313 -65.05 38.29 -60.12
CA ILE A 313 -65.83 38.86 -59.01
C ILE A 313 -66.66 37.75 -58.37
N GLY A 314 -66.18 37.21 -57.25
CA GLY A 314 -66.96 36.36 -56.34
C GLY A 314 -67.82 37.22 -55.42
N GLN A 315 -69.08 36.82 -55.19
CA GLN A 315 -69.93 37.46 -54.19
C GLN A 315 -69.96 36.61 -52.93
N THR A 316 -69.82 37.24 -51.77
CA THR A 316 -69.95 36.58 -50.47
C THR A 316 -71.16 37.16 -49.73
N LEU A 317 -72.02 36.25 -49.28
CA LEU A 317 -73.19 36.53 -48.46
C LEU A 317 -72.94 35.97 -47.07
N GLU A 318 -73.24 36.77 -46.05
CA GLU A 318 -73.34 36.31 -44.69
C GLU A 318 -74.83 36.18 -44.36
N VAL A 319 -75.25 34.95 -44.04
CA VAL A 319 -76.65 34.57 -43.85
C VAL A 319 -76.82 34.06 -42.43
N TRP A 320 -77.59 34.79 -41.63
CA TRP A 320 -78.05 34.34 -40.33
C TRP A 320 -79.47 33.82 -40.45
N VAL A 321 -79.70 32.65 -39.87
CA VAL A 321 -81.02 32.04 -39.78
C VAL A 321 -81.31 31.82 -38.31
N ASN A 322 -82.48 32.26 -37.86
CA ASN A 322 -83.00 31.95 -36.53
C ASN A 322 -84.46 31.53 -36.65
N GLY A 323 -84.85 30.45 -35.97
CA GLY A 323 -86.24 30.07 -35.84
C GLY A 323 -86.48 29.15 -34.65
N SER A 324 -87.75 28.88 -34.38
CA SER A 324 -88.20 27.99 -33.31
C SER A 324 -89.28 27.05 -33.83
N GLY A 325 -89.12 25.74 -33.60
CA GLY A 325 -90.12 24.70 -33.87
C GLY A 325 -90.93 24.88 -35.16
N GLU A 326 -92.25 25.04 -34.98
CA GLU A 326 -93.31 25.09 -36.01
C GLU A 326 -93.36 26.38 -36.84
N ASN A 327 -92.60 27.41 -36.48
CA ASN A 327 -92.68 28.72 -37.12
C ASN A 327 -91.73 28.83 -38.32
N ALA A 328 -92.12 29.68 -39.28
CA ALA A 328 -91.26 30.07 -40.38
C ALA A 328 -89.94 30.67 -39.84
N PRO A 329 -88.76 30.22 -40.30
CA PRO A 329 -87.49 30.84 -39.90
C PRO A 329 -87.43 32.29 -40.34
N LEU A 330 -86.78 33.10 -39.51
CA LEU A 330 -86.35 34.44 -39.87
C LEU A 330 -84.96 34.36 -40.52
N PHE A 331 -84.84 34.99 -41.68
CA PHE A 331 -83.57 35.17 -42.38
C PHE A 331 -83.09 36.60 -42.21
N TRP A 332 -81.83 36.75 -41.81
CA TRP A 332 -81.12 38.03 -41.86
C TRP A 332 -79.89 37.88 -42.74
N ILE A 333 -79.76 38.74 -43.74
CA ILE A 333 -78.74 38.61 -44.79
C ILE A 333 -77.98 39.93 -44.89
N ILE A 334 -76.65 39.84 -44.86
CA ILE A 334 -75.76 40.97 -45.14
C ILE A 334 -74.85 40.56 -46.32
N SER A 335 -74.81 41.39 -47.36
CA SER A 335 -73.87 41.23 -48.49
C SER A 335 -72.74 42.24 -48.36
N ASN A 336 -71.50 41.83 -48.61
CA ASN A 336 -70.34 42.67 -48.34
C ASN A 336 -69.66 43.23 -49.61
N GLN A 337 -70.31 43.27 -50.77
CA GLN A 337 -69.70 43.77 -52.02
C GLN A 337 -70.69 44.52 -52.93
N LYS A 338 -70.27 45.71 -53.39
CA LYS A 338 -70.89 46.50 -54.48
C LYS A 338 -70.32 46.03 -55.82
N SER A 339 -71.16 45.56 -56.74
CA SER A 339 -70.72 45.12 -58.07
C SER A 339 -70.80 46.29 -59.06
N THR A 340 -69.75 46.58 -59.85
CA THR A 340 -69.64 47.83 -60.65
C THR A 340 -69.85 47.73 -62.18
N THR A 341 -70.25 46.60 -62.74
CA THR A 341 -70.72 46.44 -64.14
C THR A 341 -72.09 45.72 -64.29
N ALA A 342 -73.14 46.51 -64.54
CA ALA A 342 -74.51 46.03 -64.76
C ALA A 342 -74.63 45.16 -66.02
N THR A 343 -75.08 43.90 -65.86
CA THR A 343 -76.08 43.20 -66.71
C THR A 343 -76.24 41.72 -66.30
N THR A 344 -77.47 41.34 -65.94
CA THR A 344 -78.10 39.99 -66.07
C THR A 344 -77.59 38.73 -65.33
N THR A 345 -76.54 38.73 -64.49
CA THR A 345 -76.00 37.46 -63.93
C THR A 345 -75.89 37.38 -62.40
N GLY A 346 -76.98 37.13 -61.68
CA GLY A 346 -76.86 36.65 -60.28
C GLY A 346 -78.02 36.88 -59.32
N LEU A 347 -79.27 36.63 -59.71
CA LEU A 347 -80.35 36.54 -58.73
C LEU A 347 -80.21 35.17 -58.01
N TYR A 348 -80.02 35.20 -56.69
CA TYR A 348 -80.11 34.01 -55.86
C TYR A 348 -81.28 34.17 -54.91
N TYR A 349 -82.01 33.09 -54.67
CA TYR A 349 -83.15 33.11 -53.78
C TYR A 349 -82.92 32.11 -52.66
N LEU A 350 -82.86 32.61 -51.43
CA LEU A 350 -82.81 31.79 -50.25
C LEU A 350 -84.22 31.59 -49.72
N LYS A 351 -84.55 30.33 -49.43
CA LYS A 351 -85.77 30.01 -48.72
C LYS A 351 -85.52 28.91 -47.72
N ALA A 352 -86.38 28.88 -46.72
CA ALA A 352 -86.58 27.68 -45.94
C ALA A 352 -87.85 26.99 -46.39
N ILE A 353 -87.79 25.67 -46.42
CA ILE A 353 -88.97 24.84 -46.57
C ILE A 353 -89.10 23.95 -45.36
N TYR A 354 -90.34 23.72 -44.94
CA TYR A 354 -90.65 22.88 -43.79
C TYR A 354 -91.82 21.94 -44.13
N PRO A 355 -91.90 20.76 -43.50
CA PRO A 355 -92.96 19.81 -43.79
C PRO A 355 -94.34 20.40 -43.46
N LYS A 356 -95.35 20.14 -44.29
CA LYS A 356 -96.74 20.58 -44.06
C LYS A 356 -97.39 19.95 -42.83
N THR A 357 -96.91 18.78 -42.42
CA THR A 357 -97.38 18.05 -41.24
C THR A 357 -96.21 17.72 -40.34
N LEU A 358 -96.34 18.09 -39.06
CA LEU A 358 -95.31 18.02 -38.03
C LEU A 358 -94.70 16.64 -37.74
N ASN A 359 -95.33 15.55 -38.20
CA ASN A 359 -94.99 14.19 -37.80
C ASN A 359 -94.48 13.28 -38.93
N ASN A 360 -94.00 13.84 -40.04
CA ASN A 360 -93.57 13.00 -41.17
C ASN A 360 -92.08 12.60 -41.10
N GLY A 361 -91.35 12.93 -40.02
CA GLY A 361 -89.93 12.57 -39.86
C GLY A 361 -88.96 13.32 -40.79
N TYR A 362 -89.43 14.37 -41.45
CA TYR A 362 -88.62 15.20 -42.35
C TYR A 362 -88.06 16.41 -41.63
N ASN A 363 -86.82 16.77 -41.98
CA ASN A 363 -86.16 17.99 -41.49
C ASN A 363 -86.67 19.22 -42.25
N ALA A 364 -86.66 20.38 -41.59
CA ALA A 364 -86.73 21.65 -42.27
C ALA A 364 -85.42 21.87 -43.02
N GLN A 365 -85.52 22.45 -44.21
CA GLN A 365 -84.41 22.55 -45.13
C GLN A 365 -84.15 24.00 -45.50
N PHE A 366 -82.87 24.31 -45.70
CA PHE A 366 -82.41 25.59 -46.21
C PHE A 366 -81.93 25.39 -47.64
N GLU A 367 -82.56 26.12 -48.56
CA GLU A 367 -82.34 25.98 -49.98
C GLU A 367 -81.86 27.29 -50.59
N LEU A 368 -80.91 27.16 -51.52
CA LEU A 368 -80.42 28.22 -52.36
C LEU A 368 -80.87 27.97 -53.80
N TYR A 369 -81.58 28.91 -54.40
CA TYR A 369 -81.95 28.87 -55.81
C TYR A 369 -80.98 29.70 -56.63
N ALA A 370 -80.50 29.13 -57.74
CA ALA A 370 -79.74 29.87 -58.74
C ALA A 370 -80.62 30.17 -59.95
N TYR A 371 -80.83 31.45 -60.30
CA TYR A 371 -81.71 31.83 -61.43
C TYR A 371 -81.09 31.63 -62.83
N ASN A 372 -79.76 31.42 -62.96
CA ASN A 372 -79.06 31.48 -64.26
C ASN A 372 -78.42 30.14 -64.66
N THR A 373 -78.30 29.92 -65.98
CA THR A 373 -77.86 28.72 -66.71
C THR A 373 -76.35 28.71 -67.05
N THR A 374 -75.56 29.66 -66.55
CA THR A 374 -74.08 29.63 -66.65
C THR A 374 -73.46 28.94 -65.43
N GLN A 375 -72.40 28.16 -65.61
CA GLN A 375 -71.69 27.45 -64.54
C GLN A 375 -71.24 28.40 -63.41
N ARG A 376 -71.60 28.08 -62.15
CA ARG A 376 -71.18 28.82 -60.95
C ARG A 376 -70.65 27.87 -59.89
N ASP A 377 -69.55 28.25 -59.25
CA ASP A 377 -69.01 27.52 -58.12
C ASP A 377 -69.54 28.15 -56.83
N ILE A 378 -70.22 27.33 -56.04
CA ILE A 378 -70.85 27.69 -54.79
C ILE A 378 -70.05 27.03 -53.67
N GLU A 379 -69.72 27.85 -52.67
CA GLU A 379 -69.12 27.44 -51.42
C GLU A 379 -70.00 27.92 -50.28
N ILE A 380 -70.35 27.01 -49.38
CA ILE A 380 -71.17 27.29 -48.21
C ILE A 380 -70.40 26.83 -46.98
N GLU A 381 -69.97 27.79 -46.18
CA GLU A 381 -69.29 27.55 -44.93
C GLU A 381 -70.27 27.74 -43.77
N LEU A 382 -70.35 26.77 -42.86
CA LEU A 382 -71.10 26.88 -41.63
C LEU A 382 -70.19 27.44 -40.53
N ILE A 383 -70.34 28.74 -40.29
CA ILE A 383 -69.49 29.51 -39.38
C ILE A 383 -69.81 29.19 -37.92
N SER A 384 -71.11 29.17 -37.61
CA SER A 384 -71.61 28.75 -36.30
C SER A 384 -73.03 28.21 -36.44
N SER A 385 -73.39 27.23 -35.62
CA SER A 385 -74.77 26.72 -35.59
C SER A 385 -75.16 26.19 -34.21
N ARG A 386 -76.47 26.09 -34.03
CA ARG A 386 -77.16 25.32 -33.01
C ARG A 386 -78.29 24.57 -33.71
N ASN A 387 -78.28 23.24 -33.64
CA ASN A 387 -79.29 22.35 -34.23
C ASN A 387 -79.41 22.40 -35.78
N VAL A 388 -78.45 23.01 -36.47
CA VAL A 388 -78.40 23.07 -37.94
C VAL A 388 -77.11 22.41 -38.42
N ASN A 389 -77.24 21.52 -39.41
CA ASN A 389 -76.11 20.83 -40.03
C ASN A 389 -76.06 21.12 -41.53
N LEU A 390 -74.85 21.19 -42.09
CA LEU A 390 -74.68 21.13 -43.55
C LEU A 390 -75.05 19.73 -44.04
N THR A 391 -75.63 19.69 -45.23
CA THR A 391 -75.81 18.44 -45.98
C THR A 391 -74.47 17.89 -46.45
N SER A 392 -74.43 16.61 -46.82
CA SER A 392 -73.21 15.96 -47.32
C SER A 392 -72.80 16.40 -48.73
N SER A 393 -73.72 16.99 -49.51
CA SER A 393 -73.49 17.46 -50.88
C SER A 393 -74.53 18.49 -51.28
N LEU A 394 -74.21 19.38 -52.22
CA LEU A 394 -75.18 20.28 -52.85
C LEU A 394 -76.03 19.47 -53.84
N LEU A 395 -77.23 19.07 -53.42
CA LEU A 395 -78.17 18.33 -54.26
C LEU A 395 -79.26 19.25 -54.78
N ALA A 396 -79.49 19.21 -56.10
CA ALA A 396 -80.67 19.82 -56.70
C ALA A 396 -81.90 19.06 -56.23
N GLU A 397 -82.82 19.73 -55.54
CA GLU A 397 -84.08 19.14 -55.13
C GLU A 397 -85.17 19.39 -56.17
N SER A 398 -85.93 18.33 -56.47
CA SER A 398 -87.17 18.47 -57.23
C SER A 398 -88.27 19.04 -56.33
N TYR A 399 -89.24 19.74 -56.91
CA TYR A 399 -90.38 20.26 -56.15
C TYR A 399 -91.06 19.15 -55.36
N ASN A 400 -91.11 19.30 -54.03
CA ASN A 400 -91.75 18.35 -53.14
C ASN A 400 -93.02 18.94 -52.51
N SER A 401 -94.17 18.37 -52.87
CA SER A 401 -95.48 18.83 -52.40
C SER A 401 -95.76 18.59 -50.92
N THR A 402 -94.94 17.77 -50.23
CA THR A 402 -95.04 17.55 -48.78
C THR A 402 -94.49 18.71 -47.95
N TYR A 403 -93.75 19.63 -48.59
CA TYR A 403 -93.20 20.81 -47.97
C TYR A 403 -94.04 22.05 -48.26
N GLN A 404 -94.04 22.99 -47.32
CA GLN A 404 -94.51 24.36 -47.52
C GLN A 404 -93.35 25.33 -47.36
N SER A 405 -93.42 26.45 -48.06
CA SER A 405 -92.39 27.48 -48.04
C SER A 405 -92.75 28.56 -47.04
N ALA A 406 -91.81 28.90 -46.15
CA ALA A 406 -91.82 30.20 -45.50
C ALA A 406 -91.55 31.26 -46.57
N SER A 407 -92.08 32.49 -46.41
CA SER A 407 -91.76 33.61 -47.31
C SER A 407 -90.25 33.72 -47.48
N GLY A 408 -89.72 33.29 -48.62
CA GLY A 408 -88.28 33.33 -48.88
C GLY A 408 -87.83 34.76 -49.15
N VAL A 409 -86.59 35.05 -48.80
CA VAL A 409 -86.01 36.38 -48.95
C VAL A 409 -85.32 36.46 -50.31
N ILE A 410 -85.69 37.47 -51.10
CA ILE A 410 -84.97 37.80 -52.34
C ILE A 410 -83.58 38.27 -51.92
N ALA A 411 -82.56 37.44 -52.14
CA ALA A 411 -81.18 37.83 -51.90
C ALA A 411 -80.67 38.60 -53.14
N ILE A 412 -81.05 39.89 -53.13
CA ILE A 412 -80.35 41.05 -53.73
C ILE A 412 -80.21 41.04 -55.27
N PRO A 413 -80.84 41.98 -56.00
CA PRO A 413 -80.37 42.34 -57.32
C PRO A 413 -79.04 43.09 -57.22
N TYR A 414 -78.21 42.84 -58.22
CA TYR A 414 -76.94 43.45 -58.63
C TYR A 414 -76.47 44.82 -58.04
N ASP A 415 -77.35 45.69 -57.54
CA ASP A 415 -77.03 47.05 -57.08
C ASP A 415 -77.64 47.44 -55.70
N GLY A 416 -77.72 46.46 -54.79
CA GLY A 416 -78.29 46.69 -53.45
C GLY A 416 -79.80 46.45 -53.40
N PHE A 417 -80.36 46.58 -52.20
CA PHE A 417 -81.68 46.07 -51.84
C PHE A 417 -82.81 46.74 -52.66
N ILE A 418 -83.38 46.05 -53.65
CA ILE A 418 -84.60 46.48 -54.36
C ILE A 418 -85.61 45.33 -54.34
N THR A 419 -86.77 45.54 -53.71
CA THR A 419 -87.93 44.61 -53.78
C THR A 419 -88.88 45.09 -54.88
N ASN A 420 -88.94 44.37 -56.01
CA ASN A 420 -89.89 44.64 -57.11
C ASN A 420 -91.16 43.76 -57.06
N SER A 421 -91.42 43.12 -55.93
CA SER A 421 -92.68 42.46 -55.60
C SER A 421 -92.96 42.71 -54.13
N THR A 422 -94.22 42.64 -53.69
CA THR A 422 -94.65 42.83 -52.30
C THR A 422 -93.82 41.99 -51.33
N GLY A 423 -92.69 42.54 -50.89
CA GLY A 423 -91.77 41.95 -49.94
C GLY A 423 -92.19 42.43 -48.57
N TYR A 424 -92.79 41.56 -47.78
CA TYR A 424 -93.16 41.88 -46.42
C TYR A 424 -91.89 41.92 -45.58
N PHE A 425 -91.46 43.11 -45.14
CA PHE A 425 -90.56 43.24 -44.01
C PHE A 425 -91.38 43.00 -42.74
N SER A 426 -91.46 41.74 -42.31
CA SER A 426 -92.15 41.37 -41.07
C SER A 426 -91.18 41.42 -39.89
N VAL A 427 -91.32 42.42 -39.02
CA VAL A 427 -90.79 42.34 -37.66
C VAL A 427 -91.86 41.64 -36.82
N SER A 428 -91.69 40.35 -36.54
CA SER A 428 -92.62 39.60 -35.70
C SER A 428 -92.16 39.63 -34.24
N GLY A 429 -92.85 40.42 -33.41
CA GLY A 429 -92.98 40.14 -31.98
C GLY A 429 -94.19 39.23 -31.74
N SER A 430 -94.16 38.44 -30.68
CA SER A 430 -95.28 37.59 -30.25
C SER A 430 -96.50 38.44 -29.83
N ALA A 431 -97.34 38.79 -30.81
CA ALA A 431 -98.77 39.15 -30.77
C ALA A 431 -99.07 40.30 -31.75
N GLY A 432 -99.89 40.02 -32.78
CA GLY A 432 -100.50 41.04 -33.65
C GLY A 432 -99.63 41.46 -34.84
N SER A 433 -99.88 40.87 -36.01
CA SER A 433 -99.18 41.21 -37.25
C SER A 433 -99.83 42.43 -37.92
N THR A 434 -99.19 43.59 -37.83
CA THR A 434 -99.37 44.70 -38.79
C THR A 434 -98.05 44.92 -39.51
N ALA A 435 -98.11 44.94 -40.85
CA ALA A 435 -96.94 45.21 -41.67
C ALA A 435 -96.50 46.67 -41.44
N LEU A 436 -95.22 46.90 -41.11
CA LEU A 436 -94.65 48.25 -40.95
C LEU A 436 -94.61 49.02 -42.29
N LEU A 437 -94.65 48.33 -43.43
CA LEU A 437 -94.64 48.93 -44.77
C LEU A 437 -95.60 48.16 -45.69
N SER A 438 -96.57 48.86 -46.28
CA SER A 438 -97.37 48.36 -47.40
C SER A 438 -97.31 49.37 -48.55
N GLY A 439 -96.45 49.14 -49.53
CA GLY A 439 -96.36 49.96 -50.74
C GLY A 439 -95.27 49.48 -51.69
N SER A 440 -95.59 49.44 -52.98
CA SER A 440 -94.65 49.14 -54.06
C SER A 440 -93.97 50.42 -54.54
N GLY A 441 -92.66 50.54 -54.34
CA GLY A 441 -91.84 51.64 -54.86
C GLY A 441 -90.36 51.27 -54.88
N SER A 442 -89.66 51.60 -55.96
CA SER A 442 -88.20 51.51 -56.04
C SER A 442 -87.57 52.71 -55.34
N TYR A 443 -86.62 52.49 -54.44
CA TYR A 443 -85.85 53.55 -53.78
C TYR A 443 -84.42 53.56 -54.32
N THR A 444 -83.94 54.74 -54.68
CA THR A 444 -82.59 54.92 -55.25
C THR A 444 -81.56 55.12 -54.15
N ALA A 445 -80.31 54.71 -54.41
CA ALA A 445 -79.20 54.88 -53.46
C ALA A 445 -79.02 56.35 -53.07
N GLY A 446 -79.08 56.65 -51.76
CA GLY A 446 -78.93 57.99 -51.19
C GLY A 446 -80.13 58.51 -50.41
N GLU A 447 -81.26 57.80 -50.40
CA GLU A 447 -82.45 58.18 -49.63
C GLU A 447 -82.51 57.41 -48.29
N ALA A 448 -82.86 58.11 -47.21
CA ALA A 448 -83.13 57.51 -45.91
C ALA A 448 -84.62 57.17 -45.80
N LEU A 449 -84.96 55.92 -45.51
CA LEU A 449 -86.34 55.52 -45.26
C LEU A 449 -86.63 55.65 -43.76
N VAL A 450 -87.52 56.58 -43.41
CA VAL A 450 -87.95 56.81 -42.02
C VAL A 450 -89.32 56.17 -41.82
N ALA A 451 -89.40 55.16 -40.96
CA ALA A 451 -90.66 54.57 -40.52
C ALA A 451 -90.71 54.63 -38.98
N ASN A 452 -91.56 55.53 -38.46
CA ASN A 452 -91.62 55.88 -37.04
C ASN A 452 -90.22 56.22 -36.48
N ASP A 453 -89.79 55.53 -35.42
CA ASP A 453 -88.51 55.78 -34.72
C ASP A 453 -87.32 55.03 -35.34
N LEU A 454 -87.48 54.37 -36.50
CA LEU A 454 -86.44 53.58 -37.15
C LEU A 454 -86.05 54.16 -38.52
N ILE A 455 -84.75 54.41 -38.70
CA ILE A 455 -84.17 54.98 -39.92
C ILE A 455 -83.29 53.94 -40.60
N PHE A 456 -83.58 53.62 -41.86
CA PHE A 456 -82.70 52.81 -42.70
C PHE A 456 -81.86 53.74 -43.59
N LEU A 457 -80.53 53.69 -43.43
CA LEU A 457 -79.58 54.49 -44.19
C LEU A 457 -79.01 53.67 -45.35
N GLY A 458 -79.06 54.21 -46.57
CA GLY A 458 -78.32 53.67 -47.71
C GLY A 458 -76.80 53.77 -47.49
N SER A 459 -76.04 52.85 -48.07
CA SER A 459 -74.59 52.65 -47.82
C SER A 459 -73.68 53.85 -48.16
N ASP A 460 -74.19 54.86 -48.84
CA ASP A 460 -73.41 55.98 -49.38
C ASP A 460 -73.74 57.33 -48.69
N LEU A 461 -74.48 57.33 -47.57
CA LEU A 461 -74.66 58.50 -46.72
C LEU A 461 -73.42 58.70 -45.83
N LYS A 462 -72.64 59.75 -46.10
CA LYS A 462 -71.54 60.19 -45.21
C LYS A 462 -72.06 60.95 -44.00
#